data_AF-A0A1E4RJ10-F1
#
_entry.id   AF-A0A1E4RJ10-F1
#
_cell.length_a   1.000
_cell.length_b   1.000
_cell.length_c   1.000
_cell.angle_alpha   90.00
_cell.angle_beta   90.00
_cell.angle_gamma   90.00
#
_symmetry.space_group_name_H-M   'P 1'
#
loop_
_entity.id
_entity.type
_entity.pdbx_description
1 polymer ?
#
loop_
_entity_poly.entity_id
_entity_poly.type
_entity_poly.pdbx_seq_one_letter_code
_entity_poly.pdbx_strand_id
1 'polypeptide(L)'
;MDSELIINDSSILSKEQSNIEPECQSLQPEPLTKPQGKVLKKKARKGQSEEEYLEQKTQFYQEGPRINTENWLYDENILKNLDSNKKPDRAQMILACEKAYFQRDYEKCLELVQLAESIFEVEPQDVACDKPETKAAKKKIKHHVVELMHIKESCLKKLQS
;
A
#
# COMPACT_ATOMS: atom_id res chain seq x y z
N MET A 1 -32.07 -46.20 31.99
CA MET A 1 -30.83 -46.90 32.39
C MET A 1 -29.75 -46.36 31.50
N ASP A 2 -29.12 -45.35 32.06
CA ASP A 2 -28.11 -44.46 31.53
C ASP A 2 -26.80 -45.22 31.26
N SER A 3 -26.10 -44.78 30.23
CA SER A 3 -24.65 -45.00 30.10
C SER A 3 -24.09 -43.88 29.23
N GLU A 4 -23.80 -42.77 29.90
CA GLU A 4 -22.97 -41.68 29.41
C GLU A 4 -21.54 -42.19 29.16
N LEU A 5 -20.99 -41.91 27.98
CA LEU A 5 -19.56 -42.06 27.71
C LEU A 5 -18.85 -40.78 28.17
N ILE A 6 -18.32 -40.85 29.39
CA ILE A 6 -17.42 -39.86 29.98
C ILE A 6 -16.05 -40.04 29.31
N ILE A 7 -15.63 -39.06 28.50
CA ILE A 7 -14.25 -38.94 28.04
C ILE A 7 -13.52 -38.08 29.07
N ASN A 8 -12.81 -38.75 29.99
CA ASN A 8 -11.75 -38.15 30.79
C ASN A 8 -10.42 -38.69 30.27
N ASP A 9 -9.62 -37.83 29.63
CA ASP A 9 -8.18 -37.87 29.88
C ASP A 9 -7.60 -36.46 29.78
N SER A 10 -7.65 -35.81 30.94
CA SER A 10 -6.96 -34.59 31.29
C SER A 10 -5.48 -34.89 31.51
N SER A 11 -4.65 -34.72 30.47
CA SER A 11 -3.20 -34.63 30.64
C SER A 11 -2.49 -33.97 29.45
N ILE A 12 -2.77 -32.69 29.15
CA ILE A 12 -1.80 -31.81 28.51
C ILE A 12 -1.90 -30.42 29.16
N LEU A 13 -1.38 -30.33 30.38
CA LEU A 13 -0.98 -29.06 30.98
C LEU A 13 0.46 -29.20 31.46
N SER A 14 1.27 -28.19 31.11
CA SER A 14 2.64 -27.93 31.56
C SER A 14 3.75 -28.44 30.63
N LYS A 15 4.11 -27.61 29.64
CA LYS A 15 5.52 -27.40 29.30
C LYS A 15 5.72 -25.99 28.72
N GLU A 16 6.28 -25.17 29.60
CA GLU A 16 7.06 -23.95 29.41
C GLU A 16 7.08 -23.29 28.03
N GLN A 17 6.60 -22.05 28.03
CA GLN A 17 6.92 -21.02 27.04
C GLN A 17 8.43 -20.79 27.01
N SER A 18 9.12 -21.32 25.99
CA SER A 18 10.37 -20.70 25.54
C SER A 18 10.01 -19.58 24.57
N ASN A 19 9.99 -18.37 25.14
CA ASN A 19 9.94 -17.12 24.42
C ASN A 19 11.25 -16.97 23.62
N ILE A 20 11.28 -17.45 22.38
CA ILE A 20 12.38 -17.15 21.45
C ILE A 20 12.01 -15.82 20.78
N GLU A 21 12.31 -14.74 21.47
CA GLU A 21 12.44 -13.42 20.86
C GLU A 21 13.61 -13.52 19.86
N PRO A 22 13.44 -13.14 18.58
CA PRO A 22 14.58 -13.01 17.69
C PRO A 22 15.48 -11.90 18.24
N GLU A 23 16.62 -12.31 18.79
CA GLU A 23 17.66 -11.43 19.32
C GLU A 23 18.11 -10.46 18.22
N CYS A 24 17.64 -9.22 18.31
CA CYS A 24 18.03 -8.15 17.42
C CYS A 24 19.45 -7.75 17.80
N GLN A 25 20.44 -8.34 17.11
CA GLN A 25 21.86 -8.06 17.34
C GLN A 25 22.12 -6.56 17.19
N SER A 26 22.30 -5.90 18.33
CA SER A 26 22.64 -4.48 18.37
C SER A 26 24.08 -4.32 17.91
N LEU A 27 24.25 -3.80 16.69
CA LEU A 27 25.54 -3.30 16.21
C LEU A 27 26.01 -2.22 17.19
N GLN A 28 27.16 -2.44 17.83
CA GLN A 28 27.78 -1.48 18.73
C GLN A 28 28.12 -0.20 17.95
N PRO A 29 27.75 1.00 18.45
CA PRO A 29 28.11 2.23 17.78
C PRO A 29 29.58 2.61 18.06
N GLU A 30 30.39 2.60 17.00
CA GLU A 30 31.69 3.27 16.93
C GLU A 30 31.55 4.76 17.32
N PRO A 31 32.53 5.36 18.04
CA PRO A 31 32.43 6.72 18.52
C PRO A 31 32.59 7.74 17.38
N LEU A 32 31.46 8.27 16.88
CA LEU A 32 31.42 9.43 15.99
C LEU A 32 31.74 10.71 16.77
N THR A 33 32.92 11.27 16.48
CA THR A 33 33.32 12.64 16.79
C THR A 33 32.28 13.64 16.28
N LYS A 34 31.69 14.41 17.20
CA LYS A 34 30.64 15.40 16.90
C LYS A 34 31.21 16.64 16.21
N PRO A 35 30.77 17.02 15.00
CA PRO A 35 30.81 18.42 14.62
C PRO A 35 29.72 19.17 15.39
N GLN A 36 30.08 20.32 15.96
CA GLN A 36 29.15 21.21 16.67
C GLN A 36 28.11 21.75 15.68
N GLY A 37 26.93 21.14 15.68
CA GLY A 37 25.78 21.51 14.87
C GLY A 37 24.52 21.65 15.73
N LYS A 38 23.70 22.66 15.43
CA LYS A 38 22.45 23.03 16.11
C LYS A 38 21.67 21.82 16.64
N VAL A 39 21.27 21.87 17.90
CA VAL A 39 20.46 20.83 18.57
C VAL A 39 19.10 20.71 17.86
N LEU A 40 19.01 19.79 16.91
CA LEU A 40 17.75 19.39 16.29
C LEU A 40 16.90 18.71 17.35
N LYS A 41 15.77 19.32 17.71
CA LYS A 41 14.75 18.69 18.58
C LYS A 41 14.38 17.34 17.96
N LYS A 42 14.72 16.24 18.64
CA LYS A 42 14.35 14.89 18.22
C LYS A 42 12.83 14.83 18.11
N LYS A 43 12.30 14.56 16.92
CA LYS A 43 10.86 14.35 16.71
C LYS A 43 10.44 13.11 17.50
N ALA A 44 9.72 13.29 18.60
CA ALA A 44 9.06 12.19 19.29
C ALA A 44 7.97 11.63 18.36
N ARG A 45 7.96 10.31 18.14
CA ARG A 45 6.87 9.65 17.42
C ARG A 45 5.68 9.53 18.36
N LYS A 46 4.47 9.80 17.87
CA LYS A 46 3.25 9.49 18.60
C LYS A 46 3.14 7.97 18.68
N GLY A 47 2.94 7.43 19.89
CA GLY A 47 2.61 6.02 20.08
C GLY A 47 1.21 5.71 19.56
N GLN A 48 0.96 4.44 19.29
CA GLN A 48 -0.38 3.92 18.99
C GLN A 48 -1.20 3.82 20.29
N SER A 49 -2.50 4.10 20.24
CA SER A 49 -3.37 3.81 21.39
C SER A 49 -3.66 2.32 21.51
N GLU A 50 -4.03 1.85 22.70
CA GLU A 50 -4.43 0.44 22.89
C GLU A 50 -5.64 0.06 22.03
N GLU A 51 -6.58 0.99 21.86
CA GLU A 51 -7.76 0.82 21.02
C GLU A 51 -7.40 0.65 19.54
N GLU A 52 -6.53 1.51 18.99
CA GLU A 52 -6.03 1.39 17.61
C GLU A 52 -5.29 0.07 17.38
N TYR A 53 -4.59 -0.44 18.39
CA TYR A 53 -3.89 -1.72 18.32
C TYR A 53 -4.87 -2.90 18.25
N LEU A 54 -5.88 -2.91 19.12
CA LEU A 54 -6.91 -3.96 19.15
C LEU A 54 -7.73 -3.99 17.87
N GLU A 55 -8.05 -2.83 17.29
CA GLU A 55 -8.72 -2.72 15.99
C GLU A 55 -7.87 -3.33 14.87
N GLN A 56 -6.59 -2.97 14.76
CA GLN A 56 -5.70 -3.51 13.73
C GLN A 56 -5.50 -5.02 13.89
N LYS A 57 -5.39 -5.50 15.14
CA LYS A 57 -5.29 -6.93 15.43
C LYS A 57 -6.54 -7.66 14.96
N THR A 58 -7.72 -7.11 15.23
CA THR A 58 -8.99 -7.69 14.81
C THR A 58 -9.11 -7.72 13.30
N GLN A 59 -8.78 -6.62 12.62
CA GLN A 59 -8.74 -6.54 11.15
C GLN A 59 -7.81 -7.60 10.55
N PHE A 60 -6.60 -7.77 11.13
CA PHE A 60 -5.64 -8.76 10.67
C PHE A 60 -6.18 -10.19 10.76
N TYR A 61 -6.87 -10.57 11.85
CA TYR A 61 -7.44 -11.90 11.97
C TYR A 61 -8.68 -12.13 11.10
N GLN A 62 -9.42 -11.07 10.77
CA GLN A 62 -10.61 -11.16 9.92
C GLN A 62 -10.24 -11.25 8.43
N GLU A 63 -9.34 -10.38 7.96
CA GLU A 63 -8.97 -10.28 6.54
C GLU A 63 -7.78 -11.17 6.18
N GLY A 64 -6.88 -11.38 7.12
CA GLY A 64 -5.64 -12.13 6.91
C GLY A 64 -4.61 -11.38 6.04
N PRO A 65 -3.45 -12.00 5.80
CA PRO A 65 -2.45 -11.46 4.89
C PRO A 65 -2.93 -11.56 3.44
N ARG A 66 -2.76 -10.48 2.67
CA ARG A 66 -3.04 -10.49 1.23
C ARG A 66 -1.96 -11.30 0.49
N ILE A 67 -2.38 -12.31 -0.26
CA ILE A 67 -1.51 -13.12 -1.12
C ILE A 67 -1.35 -12.43 -2.49
N ASN A 68 -0.12 -12.09 -2.85
CA ASN A 68 0.19 -11.50 -4.16
C ASN A 68 0.43 -12.61 -5.19
N THR A 69 -0.60 -12.97 -5.95
CA THR A 69 -0.53 -13.90 -7.10
C THR A 69 0.13 -13.23 -8.31
N GLU A 70 0.60 -13.95 -9.33
CA GLU A 70 1.31 -13.35 -10.48
C GLU A 70 0.54 -12.21 -11.19
N ASN A 71 -0.79 -12.33 -11.24
CA ASN A 71 -1.70 -11.40 -11.90
C ASN A 71 -2.44 -10.46 -10.93
N TRP A 72 -2.04 -10.42 -9.66
CA TRP A 72 -2.72 -9.64 -8.61
C TRP A 72 -2.90 -8.15 -8.95
N LEU A 73 -1.98 -7.61 -9.75
CA LEU A 73 -1.97 -6.21 -10.17
C LEU A 73 -2.99 -5.90 -11.28
N TYR A 74 -3.43 -6.93 -12.02
CA TYR A 74 -4.40 -6.84 -13.11
C TYR A 74 -5.78 -7.38 -12.74
N ASP A 75 -6.03 -7.66 -11.46
CA ASP A 75 -7.35 -8.11 -11.01
C ASP A 75 -8.37 -7.00 -11.22
N GLU A 76 -9.30 -7.22 -12.16
CA GLU A 76 -10.35 -6.26 -12.51
C GLU A 76 -11.23 -5.88 -11.33
N ASN A 77 -11.49 -6.81 -10.40
CA ASN A 77 -12.32 -6.52 -9.24
C ASN A 77 -11.62 -5.53 -8.31
N ILE A 78 -10.30 -5.63 -8.22
CA ILE A 78 -9.51 -4.72 -7.39
C ILE A 78 -9.40 -3.37 -8.10
N LEU A 79 -9.06 -3.37 -9.40
CA LEU A 79 -8.86 -2.15 -10.17
C LEU A 79 -10.12 -1.29 -10.29
N LYS A 80 -11.31 -1.90 -10.44
CA LYS A 80 -12.58 -1.18 -10.52
C LYS A 80 -13.05 -0.59 -9.18
N ASN A 81 -12.57 -1.12 -8.06
CA ASN A 81 -12.95 -0.70 -6.71
C ASN A 81 -11.87 0.18 -6.01
N LEU A 82 -10.92 0.73 -6.77
CA LEU A 82 -9.88 1.60 -6.22
C LEU A 82 -10.45 2.96 -5.80
N ASP A 83 -10.05 3.42 -4.61
CA ASP A 83 -10.43 4.74 -4.10
C ASP A 83 -9.34 5.78 -4.44
N SER A 84 -9.73 6.81 -5.18
CA SER A 84 -8.83 7.90 -5.58
C SER A 84 -8.26 8.68 -4.39
N ASN A 85 -8.88 8.63 -3.20
CA ASN A 85 -8.38 9.30 -2.01
C ASN A 85 -7.24 8.54 -1.33
N LYS A 86 -7.21 7.22 -1.46
CA LYS A 86 -6.18 6.36 -0.85
C LYS A 86 -4.91 6.41 -1.69
N LYS A 87 -3.80 6.82 -1.06
CA LYS A 87 -2.47 6.76 -1.68
C LYS A 87 -2.09 5.36 -2.20
N PRO A 88 -2.28 4.26 -1.44
CA PRO A 88 -1.90 2.94 -1.94
C PRO A 88 -2.66 2.58 -3.23
N ASP A 89 -3.94 2.89 -3.30
CA ASP A 89 -4.79 2.61 -4.46
C ASP A 89 -4.34 3.37 -5.71
N ARG A 90 -4.03 4.68 -5.56
CA ARG A 90 -3.45 5.46 -6.66
C ARG A 90 -2.12 4.90 -7.14
N ALA A 91 -1.23 4.53 -6.21
CA ALA A 91 0.06 3.94 -6.55
C ALA A 91 -0.11 2.57 -7.24
N GLN A 92 -1.08 1.76 -6.81
CA GLN A 92 -1.38 0.47 -7.42
C GLN A 92 -1.80 0.63 -8.89
N MET A 93 -2.64 1.62 -9.19
CA MET A 93 -3.05 1.91 -10.57
C MET A 93 -1.87 2.29 -11.47
N ILE A 94 -0.99 3.18 -10.99
CA ILE A 94 0.22 3.58 -11.73
C ILE A 94 1.11 2.37 -11.99
N LEU A 95 1.38 1.55 -10.97
CA LEU A 95 2.18 0.33 -11.10
C LEU A 95 1.57 -0.65 -12.12
N ALA A 96 0.24 -0.76 -12.17
CA ALA A 96 -0.43 -1.60 -13.17
C ALA A 96 -0.16 -1.10 -14.60
N CYS A 97 -0.24 0.22 -14.81
CA CYS A 97 0.07 0.85 -16.10
C CYS A 97 1.54 0.65 -16.49
N GLU A 98 2.47 0.89 -15.56
CA GLU A 98 3.91 0.70 -15.77
C GLU A 98 4.24 -0.75 -16.12
N LYS A 99 3.67 -1.71 -15.37
CA LYS A 99 3.88 -3.14 -15.64
C LYS A 99 3.44 -3.48 -17.07
N ALA A 100 2.28 -2.99 -17.50
CA ALA A 100 1.79 -3.24 -18.88
C ALA A 100 2.73 -2.62 -19.93
N TYR A 101 3.20 -1.39 -19.70
CA TYR A 101 4.18 -0.73 -20.57
C TYR A 101 5.49 -1.53 -20.69
N PHE A 102 6.05 -2.00 -19.58
CA PHE A 102 7.30 -2.79 -19.59
C PHE A 102 7.12 -4.18 -20.20
N GLN A 103 5.91 -4.77 -20.08
CA GLN A 103 5.53 -5.99 -20.79
C GLN A 103 5.30 -5.78 -22.29
N ARG A 104 5.41 -4.53 -22.79
CA ARG A 104 5.16 -4.11 -24.17
C ARG A 104 3.72 -4.35 -24.62
N ASP A 105 2.80 -4.50 -23.67
CA ASP A 105 1.37 -4.57 -23.93
C ASP A 105 0.81 -3.14 -23.89
N TYR A 106 1.02 -2.42 -25.00
CA TYR A 106 0.67 -1.00 -25.10
C TYR A 106 -0.85 -0.79 -25.21
N GLU A 107 -1.58 -1.76 -25.75
CA GLU A 107 -3.04 -1.72 -25.82
C GLU A 107 -3.62 -1.78 -24.40
N LYS A 108 -3.18 -2.75 -23.60
CA LYS A 108 -3.58 -2.86 -22.19
C LYS A 108 -3.12 -1.66 -21.35
N CYS A 109 -1.92 -1.12 -21.61
CA CYS A 109 -1.47 0.13 -20.99
C CYS A 109 -2.52 1.24 -21.18
N LEU A 110 -2.99 1.44 -22.40
CA LEU A 110 -3.94 2.50 -22.73
C LEU A 110 -5.32 2.25 -22.12
N GLU A 111 -5.79 1.00 -22.06
CA GLU A 111 -7.03 0.65 -21.35
C GLU A 111 -6.96 0.98 -19.86
N LEU A 112 -5.84 0.61 -19.20
CA LEU A 112 -5.62 0.92 -17.80
C LEU A 112 -5.52 2.43 -17.55
N VAL A 113 -4.92 3.17 -18.48
CA VAL A 113 -4.86 4.63 -18.41
C VAL A 113 -6.26 5.25 -18.49
N GLN A 114 -7.13 4.77 -19.39
CA GLN A 114 -8.51 5.23 -19.48
C GLN A 114 -9.29 4.95 -18.19
N LEU A 115 -9.11 3.76 -17.61
CA LEU A 115 -9.71 3.42 -16.32
C LEU A 115 -9.19 4.36 -15.22
N ALA A 116 -7.88 4.62 -15.17
CA ALA A 116 -7.27 5.53 -14.21
C ALA A 116 -7.79 6.98 -14.36
N GLU A 117 -7.97 7.47 -15.59
CA GLU A 117 -8.56 8.79 -15.88
C GLU A 117 -9.98 8.90 -15.30
N SER A 118 -10.78 7.83 -15.39
CA SER A 118 -12.12 7.79 -14.82
C SER A 118 -12.13 7.80 -13.29
N ILE A 119 -11.20 7.09 -12.63
CA ILE A 119 -11.11 7.00 -11.16
C ILE A 119 -10.54 8.29 -10.56
N PHE A 120 -9.58 8.90 -11.23
CA PHE A 120 -8.94 10.13 -10.77
C PHE A 120 -9.71 11.39 -11.13
N GLU A 121 -10.84 11.26 -11.84
CA GLU A 121 -11.69 12.37 -12.29
C GLU A 121 -10.89 13.43 -13.04
N VAL A 122 -9.99 12.99 -13.94
CA VAL A 122 -9.13 13.90 -14.70
C VAL A 122 -9.94 14.50 -15.85
N GLU A 123 -10.38 15.75 -15.67
CA GLU A 123 -10.95 16.52 -16.77
C GLU A 123 -9.87 16.89 -17.79
N PRO A 124 -10.15 16.87 -19.10
CA PRO A 124 -9.18 17.15 -20.16
C PRO A 124 -8.59 18.59 -20.12
N GLN A 125 -9.16 19.49 -19.32
CA GLN A 125 -8.70 20.88 -19.14
C GLN A 125 -7.80 21.11 -17.92
N ASP A 126 -7.66 20.14 -17.00
CA ASP A 126 -6.99 20.35 -15.70
C ASP A 126 -5.45 20.38 -15.77
N VAL A 127 -4.87 20.07 -16.93
CA VAL A 127 -3.42 20.09 -17.15
C VAL A 127 -2.86 21.49 -17.39
N ALA A 128 -3.71 22.49 -17.68
CA ALA A 128 -3.27 23.82 -18.13
C ALA A 128 -3.57 24.98 -17.18
N CYS A 129 -4.32 24.80 -16.08
CA CYS A 129 -4.81 25.97 -15.33
C CYS A 129 -4.81 25.79 -13.80
N ASP A 130 -4.06 26.66 -13.13
CA ASP A 130 -4.04 26.89 -11.68
C ASP A 130 -5.36 27.48 -11.17
N LYS A 131 -6.49 26.78 -11.35
CA LYS A 131 -7.75 27.21 -10.76
C LYS A 131 -7.83 26.84 -9.27
N PRO A 132 -8.26 27.77 -8.39
CA PRO A 132 -8.16 27.63 -6.94
C PRO A 132 -9.42 26.98 -6.33
N GLU A 133 -9.85 25.81 -6.79
CA GLU A 133 -10.97 25.10 -6.15
C GLU A 133 -10.49 23.76 -5.57
N THR A 134 -10.69 23.62 -4.25
CA THR A 134 -10.33 22.48 -3.36
C THR A 134 -8.86 22.01 -3.42
N LYS A 135 -7.95 22.92 -3.05
CA LYS A 135 -6.47 22.80 -3.15
C LYS A 135 -5.81 21.57 -2.50
N ALA A 136 -6.42 20.91 -1.51
CA ALA A 136 -5.73 19.86 -0.73
C ALA A 136 -5.88 18.45 -1.31
N ALA A 137 -7.08 18.06 -1.76
CA ALA A 137 -7.33 16.75 -2.36
C ALA A 137 -6.71 16.64 -3.75
N LYS A 138 -6.95 17.66 -4.59
CA LYS A 138 -6.37 17.74 -5.94
C LYS A 138 -4.83 17.72 -5.91
N LYS A 139 -4.18 18.41 -4.96
CA LYS A 139 -2.70 18.44 -4.89
C LYS A 139 -2.05 17.08 -4.64
N LYS A 140 -2.72 16.17 -3.90
CA LYS A 140 -2.20 14.81 -3.66
C LYS A 140 -2.30 13.92 -4.91
N ILE A 141 -3.30 14.19 -5.74
CA ILE A 141 -3.61 13.44 -6.96
C ILE A 141 -2.77 13.96 -8.14
N LYS A 142 -2.51 15.27 -8.21
CA LYS A 142 -1.73 15.94 -9.27
C LYS A 142 -0.46 15.20 -9.69
N HIS A 143 0.36 14.75 -8.74
CA HIS A 143 1.59 14.04 -9.06
C HIS A 143 1.34 12.73 -9.82
N HIS A 144 0.35 11.93 -9.37
CA HIS A 144 0.00 10.66 -10.00
C HIS A 144 -0.64 10.89 -11.38
N VAL A 145 -1.40 11.98 -11.54
CA VAL A 145 -1.96 12.36 -12.85
C VAL A 145 -0.86 12.74 -13.85
N VAL A 146 0.15 13.49 -13.41
CA VAL A 146 1.31 13.82 -14.26
C VAL A 146 2.05 12.55 -14.69
N GLU A 147 2.26 11.62 -13.77
CA GLU A 147 2.90 10.33 -14.04
C GLU A 147 2.06 9.48 -15.02
N LEU A 148 0.74 9.42 -14.82
CA LEU A 148 -0.19 8.73 -15.72
C LEU A 148 -0.13 9.28 -17.14
N MET A 149 -0.11 10.61 -17.29
CA MET A 149 -0.01 11.27 -18.60
C MET A 149 1.34 10.98 -19.28
N HIS A 150 2.42 10.94 -18.52
CA HIS A 150 3.73 10.56 -19.05
C HIS A 150 3.74 9.12 -19.58
N ILE A 151 3.11 8.19 -18.86
CA ILE A 151 2.95 6.79 -19.30
C ILE A 151 2.10 6.74 -20.57
N LYS A 152 0.97 7.45 -20.61
CA LYS A 152 0.08 7.55 -21.79
C LYS A 152 0.83 8.02 -23.04
N GLU A 153 1.54 9.14 -22.94
CA GLU A 153 2.35 9.67 -24.04
C GLU A 153 3.41 8.67 -24.51
N SER A 154 4.03 7.94 -23.58
CA SER A 154 5.06 6.96 -23.88
C SER A 154 4.48 5.73 -24.60
N CYS A 155 3.32 5.22 -24.14
CA CYS A 155 2.59 4.15 -24.81
C CYS A 155 2.19 4.56 -26.24
N LEU A 156 1.67 5.78 -26.43
CA LEU A 156 1.31 6.29 -27.77
C LEU A 156 2.51 6.42 -28.72
N LYS A 157 3.65 6.94 -28.24
CA LYS A 157 4.88 7.05 -29.03
C LYS A 157 5.40 5.68 -29.48
N LYS A 158 5.25 4.65 -28.63
CA LYS A 158 5.67 3.29 -28.97
C LYS A 158 4.72 2.57 -29.93
N LEU A 159 3.43 2.88 -29.88
CA LEU A 159 2.45 2.31 -30.80
C LEU A 159 2.58 2.87 -32.23
N GLN A 160 3.08 4.10 -32.36
CA GLN A 160 3.31 4.78 -33.64
C GLN A 160 4.70 4.52 -34.25
N SER A 161 5.59 3.84 -33.52
CA SER A 161 6.97 3.53 -33.91
C SER A 161 7.10 2.10 -34.42
#